data_AF-A0A535TJC5-F1
#
_entry.id   AF-A0A535TJC5-F1
#
_cell.length_a   1.000
_cell.length_b   1.000
_cell.length_c   1.000
_cell.angle_alpha   90.00
_cell.angle_beta   90.00
_cell.angle_gamma   90.00
#
_symmetry.space_group_name_H-M   'P 1'
#
loop_
_entity.id
_entity.type
_entity.pdbx_description
1 polymer ?
#
loop_
_entity_poly.entity_id
_entity_poly.type
_entity_poly.pdbx_seq_one_letter_code
_entity_poly.pdbx_strand_id
1 'polypeptide(L)'
;MRVNASAGSPGARLSETRGGVTVVVLAAGKGVRMNSRIPKVLHPVAGRPMLLWSMAAARAVEPARTVVVTNPSQDGVQAALNGEGQTVPQREGERRASYDRHGGRHLC
;
A
#
# COMPACT_ATOMS: atom_id res chain seq x y z
N MET A 1 -16.29 10.72 50.66
CA MET A 1 -16.77 9.90 49.54
C MET A 1 -15.93 10.25 48.32
N ARG A 2 -14.92 9.43 47.99
CA ARG A 2 -14.06 9.64 46.82
C ARG A 2 -14.65 8.86 45.65
N VAL A 3 -15.04 9.56 44.57
CA VAL A 3 -15.37 8.94 43.29
C VAL A 3 -14.15 9.07 42.39
N ASN A 4 -13.46 7.95 42.14
CA ASN A 4 -12.47 7.87 41.07
C ASN A 4 -13.21 7.71 39.75
N ALA A 5 -13.31 8.77 38.96
CA ALA A 5 -13.64 8.66 37.54
C ALA A 5 -12.35 8.42 36.76
N SER A 6 -12.00 7.16 36.53
CA SER A 6 -11.01 6.82 35.51
C SER A 6 -11.65 7.04 34.14
N ALA A 7 -11.40 8.21 33.54
CA ALA A 7 -11.60 8.40 32.12
C ALA A 7 -10.60 7.47 31.40
N GLY A 8 -11.11 6.36 30.88
CA GLY A 8 -10.33 5.47 30.01
C GLY A 8 -9.92 6.22 28.76
N SER A 9 -8.62 6.31 28.51
CA SER A 9 -8.05 6.84 27.27
C SER A 9 -8.60 6.03 26.08
N PRO A 10 -9.02 6.62 24.95
CA PRO A 10 -9.51 5.89 23.78
C PRO A 10 -8.39 5.16 22.98
N GLY A 11 -7.33 4.69 23.64
CA GLY A 11 -6.07 4.28 23.01
C GLY A 11 -5.43 3.00 23.57
N ALA A 12 -6.21 2.04 24.05
CA ALA A 12 -5.70 0.72 24.45
C ALA A 12 -6.67 -0.34 23.89
N ARG A 13 -6.27 -1.39 23.17
CA ARG A 13 -4.98 -2.05 23.02
C ARG A 13 -5.16 -3.01 21.83
N LEU A 14 -4.47 -2.82 20.71
CA LEU A 14 -4.34 -3.90 19.72
C LEU A 14 -3.53 -5.00 20.39
N SER A 15 -4.24 -5.98 20.90
CA SER A 15 -3.74 -7.11 21.67
C SER A 15 -2.56 -7.79 20.96
N GLU A 16 -1.39 -7.73 21.61
CA GLU A 16 -0.30 -8.71 21.59
C GLU A 16 -0.27 -9.71 20.42
N THR A 17 -0.19 -9.20 19.20
CA THR A 17 0.58 -9.93 18.19
C THR A 17 2.02 -9.70 18.62
N ARG A 18 2.78 -10.76 18.93
CA ARG A 18 4.18 -10.63 19.40
C ARG A 18 5.13 -9.92 18.40
N GLY A 19 4.61 -9.40 17.29
CA GLY A 19 5.24 -8.38 16.45
C GLY A 19 4.24 -7.26 16.18
N GLY A 20 4.73 -6.01 16.16
CA GLY A 20 3.89 -4.82 15.90
C GLY A 20 3.24 -4.82 14.51
N VAL A 21 2.34 -3.85 14.28
CA VAL A 21 1.55 -3.74 13.04
C VAL A 21 2.46 -3.59 11.83
N THR A 22 2.20 -4.38 10.78
CA THR A 22 2.85 -4.20 9.47
C THR A 22 1.83 -3.64 8.47
N VAL A 23 2.18 -2.56 7.78
CA VAL A 23 1.37 -1.97 6.72
C VAL A 23 1.98 -2.32 5.36
N VAL A 24 1.14 -2.75 4.42
CA VAL A 24 1.53 -3.02 3.03
C VAL A 24 0.76 -2.09 2.10
N VAL A 25 1.47 -1.22 1.37
CA VAL A 25 0.90 -0.29 0.39
C VAL A 25 1.10 -0.85 -1.01
N LEU A 26 0.00 -1.16 -1.71
CA LEU A 26 0.03 -1.72 -3.06
C LEU A 26 0.10 -0.61 -4.11
N ALA A 27 1.32 -0.26 -4.54
CA ALA A 27 1.58 0.84 -5.46
C ALA A 27 1.96 0.40 -6.89
N ALA A 28 2.04 -0.90 -7.18
CA ALA A 28 2.53 -1.47 -8.45
C ALA A 28 1.52 -1.47 -9.63
N GLY A 29 0.33 -0.89 -9.45
CA GLY A 29 -0.73 -0.93 -10.46
C GLY A 29 -0.42 -0.09 -11.71
N LYS A 30 -0.53 -0.69 -12.90
CA LYS A 30 -0.26 -0.02 -14.20
C LYS A 30 -1.13 1.22 -14.48
N GLY A 31 -2.27 1.39 -13.82
CA GLY A 31 -3.08 2.62 -13.93
C GLY A 31 -3.72 2.85 -15.30
N VAL A 32 -3.93 1.81 -16.11
CA VAL A 32 -4.29 1.89 -17.54
C VAL A 32 -5.58 2.67 -17.86
N ARG A 33 -6.52 2.75 -16.91
CA ARG A 33 -7.75 3.56 -17.10
C ARG A 33 -7.50 5.07 -17.08
N MET A 34 -6.38 5.51 -16.51
CA MET A 34 -6.05 6.95 -16.42
C MET A 34 -5.41 7.48 -17.71
N ASN A 35 -5.03 6.60 -18.65
CA ASN A 35 -4.40 6.93 -19.93
C ASN A 35 -3.39 8.08 -19.84
N SER A 36 -2.45 7.96 -18.90
CA SER A 36 -1.49 8.99 -18.54
C SER A 36 -0.09 8.41 -18.55
N ARG A 37 0.89 9.26 -18.90
CA ARG A 37 2.32 8.92 -18.79
C ARG A 37 2.82 8.94 -17.36
N ILE A 38 2.08 9.59 -16.46
CA ILE A 38 2.39 9.65 -15.03
C ILE A 38 1.80 8.38 -14.37
N PRO A 39 2.58 7.60 -13.61
CA PRO A 39 2.05 6.47 -12.83
C PRO A 39 0.88 6.91 -11.93
N LYS A 40 -0.18 6.10 -11.83
CA LYS A 40 -1.38 6.41 -11.02
C LYS A 40 -1.04 6.94 -9.63
N VAL A 41 -0.08 6.29 -8.96
CA VAL A 41 0.32 6.61 -7.58
C VAL A 41 1.04 7.95 -7.46
N LEU A 42 1.56 8.49 -8.57
CA LEU A 42 2.23 9.80 -8.62
C LEU A 42 1.31 10.93 -9.08
N HIS A 43 0.08 10.63 -9.52
CA HIS A 43 -0.86 11.68 -9.86
C HIS A 43 -1.15 12.57 -8.64
N PRO A 44 -1.11 13.90 -8.81
CA PRO A 44 -1.37 14.82 -7.71
C PRO A 44 -2.85 14.81 -7.33
N VAL A 45 -3.10 14.75 -6.03
CA VAL A 45 -4.41 14.94 -5.39
C VAL A 45 -4.20 16.00 -4.32
N ALA A 46 -4.89 17.14 -4.47
CA ALA A 46 -4.69 18.34 -3.64
C ALA A 46 -3.20 18.74 -3.52
N GLY A 47 -2.48 18.76 -4.65
CA GLY A 47 -1.07 19.15 -4.71
C GLY A 47 -0.06 18.11 -4.23
N ARG A 48 -0.51 16.94 -3.77
CA ARG A 48 0.34 15.88 -3.23
C ARG A 48 0.18 14.58 -4.03
N PRO A 49 1.27 13.85 -4.36
CA PRO A 49 1.16 12.53 -4.99
C PRO A 49 0.22 11.60 -4.21
N MET A 50 -0.66 10.89 -4.93
CA MET A 50 -1.65 9.99 -4.34
C MET A 50 -1.03 8.98 -3.36
N LEU A 51 0.16 8.43 -3.69
CA LEU A 51 0.93 7.53 -2.84
C LEU A 51 1.17 8.08 -1.44
N LEU A 52 1.51 9.36 -1.36
CA LEU A 52 1.89 9.96 -0.10
C LEU A 52 0.68 10.02 0.84
N TRP A 53 -0.54 10.19 0.35
CA TRP A 53 -1.73 10.12 1.21
C TRP A 53 -1.86 8.76 1.90
N SER A 54 -1.61 7.66 1.16
CA SER A 54 -1.55 6.31 1.75
C SER A 54 -0.43 6.17 2.79
N MET A 55 0.76 6.76 2.53
CA MET A 55 1.86 6.77 3.50
C MET A 55 1.51 7.55 4.78
N ALA A 56 0.82 8.69 4.67
CA ALA A 56 0.35 9.42 5.86
C ALA A 56 -0.66 8.62 6.68
N ALA A 57 -1.60 7.95 6.02
CA ALA A 57 -2.54 7.06 6.71
C ALA A 57 -1.82 5.89 7.39
N ALA A 58 -0.80 5.32 6.73
CA ALA A 58 0.04 4.27 7.30
C ALA A 58 0.78 4.73 8.56
N ARG A 59 1.29 5.96 8.60
CA ARG A 59 1.97 6.51 9.79
C ARG A 59 1.05 6.64 11.01
N ALA A 60 -0.25 6.89 10.80
CA ALA A 60 -1.21 7.08 11.89
C ALA A 60 -1.46 5.83 12.74
N VAL A 61 -1.06 4.64 12.25
CA VAL A 61 -1.17 3.38 13.01
C VAL A 61 0.15 2.92 13.64
N GLU A 62 1.17 3.78 13.63
CA GLU A 62 2.49 3.52 14.22
C GLU A 62 3.05 2.12 13.89
N PRO A 63 3.20 1.79 12.59
CA PRO A 63 3.54 0.44 12.19
C PRO A 63 5.00 0.11 12.53
N ALA A 64 5.23 -1.09 13.05
CA ALA A 64 6.58 -1.65 13.21
C ALA A 64 7.30 -1.82 11.87
N ARG A 65 6.54 -1.98 10.77
CA ARG A 65 7.08 -2.07 9.41
C ARG A 65 6.10 -1.51 8.38
N THR A 66 6.61 -0.74 7.44
CA THR A 66 5.87 -0.34 6.24
C THR A 66 6.55 -0.90 5.00
N VAL A 67 5.79 -1.61 4.17
CA VAL A 67 6.24 -2.17 2.90
C VAL A 67 5.46 -1.52 1.76
N VAL A 68 6.15 -1.07 0.73
CA VAL A 68 5.54 -0.47 -0.47
C VAL A 68 5.82 -1.38 -1.66
N VAL A 69 4.77 -1.99 -2.21
CA VAL A 69 4.88 -2.85 -3.38
C VAL A 69 4.92 -1.97 -4.62
N THR A 70 6.04 -1.96 -5.34
CA THR A 70 6.28 -1.09 -6.50
C THR A 70 6.31 -1.88 -7.80
N ASN A 71 6.05 -1.21 -8.92
CA ASN A 71 6.35 -1.77 -10.23
C ASN A 71 7.66 -1.14 -10.73
N PRO A 72 8.68 -1.93 -11.12
CA PRO A 72 9.92 -1.41 -11.68
C PRO A 72 9.75 -0.46 -12.87
N SER A 73 8.67 -0.60 -13.65
CA SER A 73 8.38 0.26 -14.80
C SER A 73 7.73 1.60 -14.44
N GLN A 74 7.54 1.89 -13.14
CA GLN A 74 6.96 3.15 -12.67
C GLN A 74 8.06 4.08 -12.18
N ASP A 75 8.57 4.89 -13.10
CA ASP A 75 9.57 5.90 -12.79
C ASP A 75 9.07 6.89 -11.73
N GLY A 76 9.98 7.33 -10.86
CA GLY A 76 9.71 8.36 -9.86
C GLY A 76 9.04 7.89 -8.56
N VAL A 77 8.57 6.64 -8.46
CA VAL A 77 7.95 6.13 -7.22
C VAL A 77 8.94 6.13 -6.05
N GLN A 78 10.17 5.67 -6.30
CA GLN A 78 11.24 5.69 -5.30
C GLN A 78 11.57 7.10 -4.82
N ALA A 79 11.66 8.05 -5.77
CA ALA A 79 11.91 9.45 -5.45
C ALA A 79 10.77 10.07 -4.62
N ALA A 80 9.51 9.77 -4.98
CA ALA A 80 8.36 10.27 -4.24
C ALA A 80 8.30 9.74 -2.80
N LEU A 81 8.72 8.49 -2.57
CA LEU A 81 8.79 7.91 -1.22
C LEU A 81 9.89 8.55 -0.37
N ASN A 82 10.94 9.13 -0.97
CA ASN A 82 12.04 9.78 -0.26
C ASN A 82 12.63 8.91 0.87
N GLY A 83 12.81 7.61 0.60
CA GLY A 83 13.32 6.63 1.57
C GLY A 83 12.30 6.14 2.61
N GLU A 84 11.04 6.58 2.54
CA GLU A 84 9.99 6.13 3.44
C GLU A 84 9.46 4.73 3.08
N GLY A 85 9.56 3.80 4.03
CA GLY A 85 9.08 2.43 3.88
C GLY A 85 10.01 1.55 3.03
N GLN A 86 9.94 0.24 3.24
CA GLN A 86 10.71 -0.72 2.46
C GLN A 86 10.01 -0.97 1.13
N THR A 87 10.67 -0.68 0.02
CA THR A 87 10.11 -1.00 -1.30
C THR A 87 10.37 -2.44 -1.72
N VAL A 88 9.36 -3.10 -2.27
CA VAL A 88 9.44 -4.46 -2.80
C VAL A 88 8.86 -4.48 -4.21
N PRO A 89 9.62 -4.89 -5.25
CA PRO A 89 9.09 -4.94 -6.60
C PRO A 89 8.10 -6.09 -6.76
N GLN A 90 6.94 -5.82 -7.36
CA GLN A 90 5.99 -6.85 -7.76
C GLN A 90 6.55 -7.65 -8.94
N ARG A 91 6.70 -8.97 -8.77
CA ARG A 91 6.96 -9.89 -9.87
C ARG A 91 5.68 -10.00 -10.70
N GLU A 92 5.77 -9.91 -12.03
CA GLU A 92 4.65 -10.26 -12.88
C GLU A 92 4.44 -11.78 -12.73
N GLY A 93 3.24 -12.20 -12.33
CA GLY A 93 2.93 -13.62 -12.28
C GLY A 93 2.97 -14.16 -13.70
N GLU A 94 3.68 -15.27 -13.92
CA GLU A 94 3.44 -16.10 -15.11
C GLU A 94 1.92 -16.27 -15.20
N ARG A 95 1.33 -15.83 -16.32
CA ARG A 95 -0.11 -16.05 -16.54
C ARG A 95 -0.34 -17.54 -16.31
N ARG A 96 -1.02 -17.90 -15.23
CA ARG A 96 -1.65 -19.22 -15.16
C ARG A 96 -2.59 -19.19 -16.36
N ALA A 97 -2.30 -20.01 -17.38
CA ALA A 97 -3.12 -20.11 -18.57
C ALA A 97 -4.57 -20.11 -18.13
N SER A 98 -5.33 -19.08 -18.51
CA SER A 98 -6.74 -19.06 -18.18
C SER A 98 -7.36 -20.19 -18.99
N TYR A 99 -7.77 -21.24 -18.29
CA TYR A 99 -8.64 -22.22 -18.88
C TYR A 99 -10.01 -21.58 -19.06
N ASP A 100 -10.52 -21.55 -20.29
CA ASP A 100 -11.95 -21.32 -20.52
C ASP A 100 -12.77 -22.35 -19.71
N ARG A 101 -14.03 -22.02 -19.38
CA ARG A 101 -15.00 -22.96 -18.80
C ARG A 101 -15.15 -24.26 -19.63
N HIS A 102 -14.64 -24.29 -20.86
CA HIS A 102 -14.60 -25.46 -21.75
C HIS A 102 -13.22 -26.09 -21.96
N GLY A 103 -12.18 -25.77 -21.18
CA GLY A 103 -10.92 -26.51 -21.29
C GLY A 103 -9.91 -25.96 -22.32
N GLY A 104 -10.26 -24.92 -23.07
CA GLY A 104 -9.40 -24.36 -24.12
C GLY A 104 -8.33 -23.42 -23.57
N ARG A 105 -7.06 -23.67 -23.89
CA ARG A 105 -5.96 -22.72 -23.64
C ARG A 105 -6.00 -21.61 -24.68
N HIS A 106 -6.34 -20.39 -24.29
CA HIS A 106 -6.10 -19.21 -25.12
C HIS A 106 -4.82 -18.50 -24.65
N LEU A 107 -3.90 -18.28 -25.60
CA LEU A 107 -2.72 -17.44 -25.41
C LEU A 107 -3.10 -16.02 -25.82
N CYS A 108 -2.92 -15.07 -24.90
CA CYS A 108 -2.95 -13.64 -25.16
C CYS A 108 -1.79 -12.92 -24.46
#